data_AF-A0AA42KX18-F1
#
_entry.id   AF-A0AA42KX18-F1
#
_cell.length_a   1.000
_cell.length_b   1.000
_cell.length_c   1.000
_cell.angle_alpha   90.00
_cell.angle_beta   90.00
_cell.angle_gamma   90.00
#
_symmetry.space_group_name_H-M   'P 1'
#
loop_
_entity.id
_entity.type
_entity.pdbx_description
1 polymer ?
#
loop_
_entity_poly.entity_id
_entity_poly.type
_entity_poly.pdbx_seq_one_letter_code
_entity_poly.pdbx_strand_id
1 'polypeptide(L)'
;MEGKGTGAWLLALGALALSVPAGADEPWVAFTQNDLVGFKDSRGAVKVAPTLVQGLTLARRFERIIAAGEETADGYRTYYLLRDGRQVAPDSLYFFDNAPVCESEDSIRFRDHQRDKVGFLDGNGQVLIAAELSDASAMHNGMVVALKGASRTCADPGTSLEHCEHRSWKGGTQLLLDRHGKTLVSNFDSTRAGALDWFSLQISEQPPSDPRRVSFKGVDGRYISFVDIEKDFAIWFREVFLAHLDDASLQAHSAVRVWNGEGGEPLDDWRSAPPGQMIRQHGPVLRERLEALRASADYGVRQDDMGWPFDPESDPQYFDNCGEFAQWKTPKVSAMEHWNQGSFEPAKHASFDFIRTVDGYRLVAFSIPAKE
;
A
#
# COMPACT_ATOMS: atom_id res chain seq x y z
N MET A 1 54.19 24.60 34.68
CA MET A 1 54.59 23.18 34.56
C MET A 1 53.77 22.44 35.60
N GLU A 2 52.59 21.97 35.17
CA GLU A 2 52.30 20.53 34.94
C GLU A 2 52.26 19.78 36.27
N GLY A 3 51.22 19.06 36.69
CA GLY A 3 49.92 18.70 36.14
C GLY A 3 49.37 17.67 37.13
N LYS A 4 48.18 17.92 37.69
CA LYS A 4 47.51 17.00 38.63
C LYS A 4 46.77 15.93 37.83
N GLY A 5 47.23 14.68 37.89
CA GLY A 5 46.52 13.53 37.35
C GLY A 5 45.67 12.85 38.43
N THR A 6 44.36 13.07 38.37
CA THR A 6 43.34 12.29 39.09
C THR A 6 43.05 11.01 38.32
N GLY A 7 43.32 9.84 38.92
CA GLY A 7 42.95 8.53 38.37
C GLY A 7 41.46 8.28 38.54
N ALA A 8 40.75 8.12 37.42
CA ALA A 8 39.35 7.73 37.37
C ALA A 8 39.18 6.21 37.50
N TRP A 9 38.21 5.82 38.33
CA TRP A 9 37.75 4.45 38.50
C TRP A 9 36.99 3.98 37.25
N LEU A 10 37.41 2.86 36.66
CA LEU A 10 36.67 2.15 35.62
C LEU A 10 35.74 1.13 36.27
N LEU A 11 34.45 1.46 36.34
CA LEU A 11 33.37 0.50 36.59
C LEU A 11 33.05 -0.21 35.26
N ALA A 12 33.39 -1.49 35.18
CA ALA A 12 32.95 -2.36 34.10
C ALA A 12 31.48 -2.76 34.34
N LEU A 13 30.56 -2.12 33.62
CA LEU A 13 29.17 -2.57 33.49
C LEU A 13 29.09 -3.54 32.31
N GLY A 14 28.93 -4.83 32.61
CA GLY A 14 28.65 -5.86 31.62
C GLY A 14 27.26 -5.65 31.02
N ALA A 15 27.20 -5.53 29.69
CA ALA A 15 25.96 -5.55 28.95
C ALA A 15 25.49 -7.02 28.84
N LEU A 16 24.52 -7.42 29.67
CA LEU A 16 23.67 -8.56 29.34
C LEU A 16 22.75 -8.13 28.20
N ALA A 17 23.05 -8.59 26.99
CA ALA A 17 22.09 -8.56 25.89
C ALA A 17 20.94 -9.53 26.23
N LEU A 18 19.82 -8.99 26.71
CA LEU A 18 18.55 -9.70 26.77
C LEU A 18 18.08 -9.94 25.33
N SER A 19 18.38 -11.12 24.79
CA SER A 19 17.74 -11.62 23.58
C SER A 19 16.26 -11.85 23.88
N VAL A 20 15.40 -10.94 23.42
CA VAL A 20 13.94 -11.15 23.40
C VAL A 20 13.67 -12.37 22.52
N PRO A 21 12.91 -13.37 22.99
CA PRO A 21 12.63 -14.56 22.20
C PRO A 21 11.78 -14.16 20.98
N ALA A 22 12.31 -14.42 19.78
CA ALA A 22 11.52 -14.39 18.55
C ALA A 22 10.39 -15.41 18.68
N GLY A 23 9.14 -14.94 18.55
CA GLY A 23 7.94 -15.80 18.57
C GLY A 23 6.67 -15.20 19.17
N ALA A 24 6.73 -14.11 19.95
CA ALA A 24 5.53 -13.47 20.49
C ALA A 24 4.90 -12.43 19.53
N ASP A 25 5.72 -11.72 18.77
CA ASP A 25 5.29 -10.63 17.88
C ASP A 25 5.17 -11.03 16.40
N GLU A 26 5.49 -12.28 16.06
CA GLU A 26 5.29 -12.75 14.69
C GLU A 26 3.79 -12.93 14.38
N PRO A 27 3.33 -12.51 13.20
CA PRO A 27 1.93 -12.69 12.80
C PRO A 27 1.58 -14.17 12.66
N TRP A 28 0.35 -14.53 13.00
CA TRP A 28 -0.13 -15.89 12.67
C TRP A 28 -0.48 -15.97 11.19
N VAL A 29 -0.20 -17.11 10.57
CA VAL A 29 -0.44 -17.33 9.14
C VAL A 29 -1.72 -18.14 8.97
N ALA A 30 -2.55 -17.75 8.00
CA ALA A 30 -3.77 -18.44 7.66
C ALA A 30 -3.50 -19.85 7.11
N PHE A 31 -4.42 -20.77 7.34
CA PHE A 31 -4.48 -22.07 6.68
C PHE A 31 -5.94 -22.47 6.48
N THR A 32 -6.21 -23.23 5.42
CA THR A 32 -7.58 -23.66 5.08
C THR A 32 -7.76 -25.15 5.34
N GLN A 33 -8.90 -25.53 5.91
CA GLN A 33 -9.35 -26.91 6.02
C GLN A 33 -10.87 -26.97 5.79
N ASN A 34 -11.31 -27.76 4.80
CA ASN A 34 -12.73 -27.86 4.41
C ASN A 34 -13.37 -26.48 4.13
N ASP A 35 -12.70 -25.64 3.34
CA ASP A 35 -13.13 -24.28 2.99
C ASP A 35 -13.28 -23.29 4.17
N LEU A 36 -12.81 -23.68 5.36
CA LEU A 36 -12.75 -22.84 6.56
C LEU A 36 -11.31 -22.41 6.85
N VAL A 37 -11.16 -21.17 7.28
CA VAL A 37 -9.89 -20.51 7.59
C VAL A 37 -9.60 -20.62 9.07
N GLY A 38 -8.38 -21.04 9.40
CA GLY A 38 -7.77 -21.01 10.73
C GLY A 38 -6.43 -20.31 10.69
N PHE A 39 -5.80 -20.12 11.85
CA PHE A 39 -4.51 -19.45 11.97
C PHE A 39 -3.54 -20.24 12.84
N LYS A 40 -2.27 -20.29 12.42
CA LYS A 40 -1.18 -20.97 13.14
C LYS A 40 0.00 -20.04 13.37
N ASP A 41 0.74 -20.26 14.46
CA ASP A 41 2.00 -19.55 14.68
C ASP A 41 3.13 -20.08 13.76
N SER A 42 4.29 -19.42 13.78
CA SER A 42 5.45 -19.80 12.97
C SER A 42 6.02 -21.18 13.28
N ARG A 43 5.64 -21.79 14.42
CA ARG A 43 5.99 -23.18 14.78
C ARG A 43 4.92 -24.17 14.33
N GLY A 44 3.88 -23.72 13.64
CA GLY A 44 2.78 -24.53 13.15
C GLY A 44 1.73 -24.87 14.22
N ALA A 45 1.80 -24.28 15.42
CA ALA A 45 0.80 -24.51 16.44
C ALA A 45 -0.48 -23.75 16.06
N VAL A 46 -1.61 -24.46 15.97
CA VAL A 46 -2.93 -23.87 15.68
C VAL A 46 -3.33 -22.95 16.84
N LYS A 47 -3.65 -21.70 16.50
CA LYS A 47 -4.07 -20.64 17.42
C LYS A 47 -5.53 -20.29 17.26
N VAL A 48 -6.02 -20.38 16.04
CA VAL A 48 -7.44 -20.32 15.69
C VAL A 48 -7.73 -21.57 14.88
N ALA A 49 -8.69 -22.38 15.34
CA ALA A 49 -9.15 -23.55 14.60
C ALA A 49 -9.79 -23.10 13.27
N PRO A 50 -9.83 -23.96 12.23
CA PRO A 50 -10.44 -23.61 10.95
C PRO A 50 -11.96 -23.58 11.08
N THR A 51 -12.50 -22.45 11.55
CA THR A 51 -13.93 -22.21 11.74
C THR A 51 -14.44 -20.98 10.98
N LEU A 52 -13.52 -20.15 10.46
CA LEU A 52 -13.87 -18.88 9.82
C LEU A 52 -14.20 -19.07 8.35
N VAL A 53 -15.20 -18.35 7.84
CA VAL A 53 -15.64 -18.43 6.44
C VAL A 53 -14.71 -17.61 5.54
N GLN A 54 -14.20 -18.20 4.45
CA GLN A 54 -13.23 -17.56 3.55
C GLN A 54 -13.71 -16.24 2.91
N GLY A 55 -15.03 -16.06 2.71
CA GLY A 55 -15.60 -14.79 2.23
C GLY A 55 -15.76 -13.70 3.30
N LEU A 56 -15.61 -14.04 4.57
CA LEU A 56 -15.76 -13.13 5.72
C LEU A 56 -14.44 -12.89 6.45
N THR A 57 -13.35 -13.51 5.98
CA THR A 57 -11.99 -13.22 6.39
C THR A 57 -11.03 -13.36 5.21
N LEU A 58 -10.39 -12.25 4.83
CA LEU A 58 -9.36 -12.23 3.78
C LEU A 58 -7.94 -12.21 4.36
N ALA A 59 -7.82 -12.17 5.69
CA ALA A 59 -6.53 -12.10 6.36
C ALA A 59 -5.71 -13.35 6.07
N ARG A 60 -4.59 -13.18 5.37
CA ARG A 60 -3.53 -14.18 5.21
C ARG A 60 -2.59 -14.18 6.41
N ARG A 61 -2.46 -13.04 7.07
CA ARG A 61 -1.66 -12.81 8.27
C ARG A 61 -2.52 -12.14 9.34
N PHE A 62 -2.35 -12.55 10.59
CA PHE A 62 -3.10 -12.04 11.73
C PHE A 62 -2.14 -11.42 12.76
N GLU A 63 -2.07 -10.09 12.77
CA GLU A 63 -1.15 -9.30 13.60
C GLU A 63 -1.76 -8.89 14.93
N ARG A 64 -2.93 -8.23 14.93
CA ARG A 64 -3.66 -7.90 16.17
C ARG A 64 -5.16 -8.11 16.06
N ILE A 65 -5.77 -7.66 14.96
CA ILE A 65 -7.22 -7.66 14.75
C ILE A 65 -7.56 -8.01 13.29
N ILE A 66 -8.52 -8.90 13.07
CA ILE A 66 -8.97 -9.26 11.71
C ILE A 66 -10.49 -9.22 11.61
N ALA A 67 -11.01 -8.97 10.42
CA ALA A 67 -12.40 -9.27 10.11
C ALA A 67 -12.61 -10.78 10.06
N ALA A 68 -13.69 -11.25 10.69
CA ALA A 68 -14.02 -12.65 10.79
C ALA A 68 -15.53 -12.88 10.68
N GLY A 69 -15.89 -14.07 10.23
CA GLY A 69 -17.27 -14.53 10.27
C GLY A 69 -17.35 -16.04 10.33
N GLU A 70 -18.42 -16.54 10.95
CA GLU A 70 -18.69 -17.96 11.14
C GLU A 70 -20.13 -18.25 10.72
N GLU A 71 -20.35 -19.43 10.15
CA GLU A 71 -21.70 -19.91 9.86
C GLU A 71 -22.44 -20.23 11.17
N THR A 72 -23.71 -19.87 11.21
CA THR A 72 -24.63 -20.15 12.31
C THR A 72 -25.93 -20.72 11.74
N ALA A 73 -26.80 -21.23 12.62
CA ALA A 73 -28.09 -21.77 12.19
C ALA A 73 -28.97 -20.72 11.43
N ASP A 74 -28.77 -19.44 11.72
CA ASP A 74 -29.57 -18.32 11.19
C ASP A 74 -28.83 -17.50 10.11
N GLY A 75 -27.73 -18.03 9.55
CA GLY A 75 -26.92 -17.36 8.54
C GLY A 75 -25.47 -17.19 8.98
N TYR A 76 -24.95 -15.96 8.97
CA TYR A 76 -23.58 -15.68 9.37
C TYR A 76 -23.52 -14.74 10.56
N ARG A 77 -22.60 -15.02 11.48
CA ARG A 77 -22.22 -14.08 12.53
C ARG A 77 -20.92 -13.41 12.12
N THR A 78 -20.88 -12.08 12.14
CA THR A 78 -19.69 -11.30 11.75
C THR A 78 -19.16 -10.48 12.92
N TYR A 79 -17.84 -10.35 13.03
CA TYR A 79 -17.17 -9.64 14.13
C TYR A 79 -15.71 -9.40 13.78
N TYR A 80 -15.01 -8.58 14.58
CA TYR A 80 -13.56 -8.55 14.55
C TYR A 80 -12.98 -9.49 15.60
N LEU A 81 -12.02 -10.32 15.20
CA LEU A 81 -11.32 -11.26 16.07
C LEU A 81 -9.99 -10.66 16.52
N LEU A 82 -9.71 -10.68 17.82
CA LEU A 82 -8.43 -10.30 18.41
C LEU A 82 -7.53 -11.53 18.62
N ARG A 83 -6.21 -11.34 18.67
CA ARG A 83 -5.25 -12.45 18.96
C ARG A 83 -5.46 -13.12 20.32
N ASP A 84 -6.12 -12.48 21.27
CA ASP A 84 -6.48 -13.09 22.55
C ASP A 84 -7.78 -13.92 22.50
N GLY A 85 -8.41 -14.02 21.32
CA GLY A 85 -9.63 -14.77 21.08
C GLY A 85 -10.92 -13.99 21.36
N ARG A 86 -10.84 -12.75 21.86
CA ARG A 86 -12.04 -11.92 22.02
C ARG A 86 -12.64 -11.55 20.67
N GLN A 87 -13.97 -11.58 20.60
CA GLN A 87 -14.76 -11.09 19.48
C GLN A 87 -15.28 -9.70 19.84
N VAL A 88 -15.09 -8.72 18.97
CA VAL A 88 -15.49 -7.32 19.21
C VAL A 88 -16.29 -6.76 18.03
N ALA A 89 -17.09 -5.73 18.33
CA ALA A 89 -17.95 -5.03 17.36
C ALA A 89 -18.74 -6.01 16.46
N PRO A 90 -19.63 -6.83 17.04
CA PRO A 90 -20.46 -7.75 16.27
C PRO A 90 -21.28 -6.98 15.23
N ASP A 91 -21.46 -7.59 14.07
CA ASP A 91 -22.27 -7.07 12.95
C ASP A 91 -21.87 -5.65 12.51
N SER A 92 -20.59 -5.32 12.65
CA SER A 92 -20.02 -4.00 12.35
C SER A 92 -18.84 -4.09 11.36
N LEU A 93 -18.75 -5.18 10.61
CA LEU A 93 -17.71 -5.33 9.59
C LEU A 93 -17.84 -4.24 8.53
N TYR A 94 -16.73 -3.56 8.25
CA TYR A 94 -16.66 -2.67 7.10
C TYR A 94 -16.31 -3.50 5.86
N PHE A 95 -17.16 -3.41 4.84
CA PHE A 95 -16.91 -3.98 3.52
C PHE A 95 -16.53 -2.87 2.53
N PHE A 96 -15.49 -3.13 1.74
CA PHE A 96 -15.20 -2.39 0.52
C PHE A 96 -15.52 -3.32 -0.65
N ASP A 97 -16.36 -2.85 -1.57
CA ASP A 97 -16.98 -3.69 -2.61
C ASP A 97 -17.68 -4.91 -1.97
N ASN A 98 -17.16 -6.12 -2.19
CA ASN A 98 -17.69 -7.37 -1.67
C ASN A 98 -16.79 -8.04 -0.61
N ALA A 99 -15.75 -7.32 -0.15
CA ALA A 99 -14.70 -7.85 0.70
C ALA A 99 -14.58 -7.10 2.04
N PRO A 100 -14.39 -7.80 3.17
CA PRO A 100 -14.07 -7.12 4.42
C PRO A 100 -12.68 -6.50 4.34
N VAL A 101 -12.51 -5.31 4.92
CA VAL A 101 -11.23 -4.59 4.88
C VAL A 101 -10.16 -5.22 5.77
N CYS A 102 -8.90 -4.97 5.42
CA CYS A 102 -7.75 -5.41 6.18
C CYS A 102 -7.36 -4.46 7.33
N GLU A 103 -6.64 -5.01 8.30
CA GLU A 103 -5.91 -4.26 9.32
C GLU A 103 -4.78 -3.43 8.68
N SER A 104 -4.60 -2.19 9.15
CA SER A 104 -3.46 -1.32 8.81
C SER A 104 -3.01 -0.55 10.04
N GLU A 105 -1.73 -0.66 10.38
CA GLU A 105 -1.09 0.07 11.50
C GLU A 105 -1.79 -0.14 12.85
N ASP A 106 -2.02 -1.40 13.23
CA ASP A 106 -2.77 -1.81 14.43
C ASP A 106 -4.17 -1.17 14.51
N SER A 107 -4.80 -0.89 13.36
CA SER A 107 -6.14 -0.31 13.27
C SER A 107 -6.97 -0.94 12.16
N ILE A 108 -8.29 -0.98 12.36
CA ILE A 108 -9.22 -1.47 11.34
C ILE A 108 -10.50 -0.63 11.34
N ARG A 109 -11.03 -0.35 10.14
CA ARG A 109 -12.29 0.40 9.98
C ARG A 109 -13.46 -0.48 10.38
N PHE A 110 -14.45 0.07 11.07
CA PHE A 110 -15.74 -0.58 11.33
C PHE A 110 -16.90 0.29 10.86
N ARG A 111 -18.05 -0.33 10.60
CA ARG A 111 -19.28 0.35 10.16
C ARG A 111 -20.36 0.22 11.23
N ASP A 112 -20.87 1.36 11.68
CA ASP A 112 -22.18 1.42 12.35
C ASP A 112 -23.26 1.41 11.26
N HIS A 113 -23.92 0.28 11.07
CA HIS A 113 -24.94 0.11 10.02
C HIS A 113 -26.24 0.86 10.32
N GLN A 114 -26.53 1.18 11.58
CA GLN A 114 -27.74 1.93 11.93
C GLN A 114 -27.61 3.40 11.53
N ARG A 115 -26.43 3.98 11.74
CA ARG A 115 -26.13 5.39 11.39
C ARG A 115 -25.48 5.54 10.01
N ASP A 116 -25.11 4.43 9.39
CA ASP A 116 -24.31 4.35 8.18
C ASP A 116 -23.02 5.19 8.29
N LYS A 117 -22.28 4.97 9.39
CA LYS A 117 -21.05 5.70 9.72
C LYS A 117 -19.87 4.79 9.93
N VAL A 118 -18.69 5.31 9.61
CA VAL A 118 -17.40 4.63 9.72
C VAL A 118 -16.63 5.17 10.91
N GLY A 119 -16.02 4.26 11.66
CA GLY A 119 -15.04 4.56 12.70
C GLY A 119 -13.84 3.61 12.59
N PHE A 120 -12.96 3.65 13.59
CA PHE A 120 -11.78 2.79 13.66
C PHE A 120 -11.69 2.13 15.03
N LEU A 121 -11.33 0.85 15.03
CA LEU A 121 -10.87 0.11 16.21
C LEU A 121 -9.34 0.04 16.20
N ASP A 122 -8.70 -0.04 17.36
CA ASP A 122 -7.31 -0.46 17.51
C ASP A 122 -7.17 -1.99 17.54
N GLY A 123 -5.92 -2.47 17.56
CA GLY A 123 -5.58 -3.89 17.71
C GLY A 123 -6.03 -4.54 19.02
N ASN A 124 -6.58 -3.78 19.98
CA ASN A 124 -7.18 -4.29 21.22
C ASN A 124 -8.72 -4.26 21.17
N GLY A 125 -9.31 -3.85 20.05
CA GLY A 125 -10.74 -3.68 19.86
C GLY A 125 -11.33 -2.42 20.49
N GLN A 126 -10.51 -1.44 20.88
CA GLN A 126 -10.96 -0.17 21.43
C GLN A 126 -11.20 0.85 20.31
N VAL A 127 -12.18 1.73 20.48
CA VAL A 127 -12.50 2.76 19.49
C VAL A 127 -11.39 3.82 19.46
N LEU A 128 -10.67 3.91 18.34
CA LEU A 128 -9.70 4.98 18.05
C LEU A 128 -10.39 6.24 17.51
N ILE A 129 -11.33 6.04 16.58
CA ILE A 129 -12.14 7.10 15.98
C ILE A 129 -13.58 6.61 16.04
N ALA A 130 -14.47 7.40 16.65
CA ALA A 130 -15.88 7.05 16.74
C ALA A 130 -16.52 6.91 15.35
N ALA A 131 -17.60 6.12 15.24
CA ALA A 131 -18.37 6.02 14.01
C ALA A 131 -19.13 7.33 13.73
N GLU A 132 -18.47 8.27 13.07
CA GLU A 132 -19.01 9.59 12.69
C GLU A 132 -18.65 10.00 11.25
N LEU A 133 -17.80 9.24 10.57
CA LEU A 133 -17.38 9.49 9.20
C LEU A 133 -18.38 8.87 8.24
N SER A 134 -18.61 9.49 7.08
CA SER A 134 -19.35 8.84 5.99
C SER A 134 -18.48 7.76 5.33
N ASP A 135 -17.20 8.06 5.12
CA ASP A 135 -16.22 7.10 4.62
C ASP A 135 -14.78 7.42 5.08
N ALA A 136 -13.87 6.44 4.99
CA ALA A 136 -12.47 6.63 5.33
C ALA A 136 -11.52 5.62 4.63
N SER A 137 -10.30 6.08 4.30
CA SER A 137 -9.19 5.23 3.85
C SER A 137 -8.68 4.32 4.98
N ALA A 138 -7.80 3.36 4.64
CA ALA A 138 -6.99 2.71 5.67
C ALA A 138 -6.04 3.74 6.32
N MET A 139 -5.52 3.39 7.51
CA MET A 139 -4.54 4.23 8.21
C MET A 139 -3.16 4.07 7.59
N HIS A 140 -2.53 5.18 7.24
CA HIS A 140 -1.16 5.25 6.71
C HIS A 140 -0.38 6.35 7.41
N ASN A 141 0.77 6.01 7.98
CA ASN A 141 1.60 6.84 8.84
C ASN A 141 0.79 7.58 9.92
N GLY A 142 -0.13 6.89 10.59
CA GLY A 142 -0.99 7.43 11.64
C GLY A 142 -2.01 8.47 11.15
N MET A 143 -2.31 8.49 9.85
CA MET A 143 -3.27 9.41 9.25
C MET A 143 -4.33 8.67 8.44
N VAL A 144 -5.51 9.27 8.33
CA VAL A 144 -6.63 8.75 7.53
C VAL A 144 -7.22 9.86 6.68
N VAL A 145 -7.51 9.55 5.42
CA VAL A 145 -8.30 10.41 4.55
C VAL A 145 -9.76 10.07 4.79
N ALA A 146 -10.54 11.05 5.24
CA ALA A 146 -11.91 10.86 5.68
C ALA A 146 -12.89 11.74 4.93
N LEU A 147 -14.10 11.23 4.72
CA LEU A 147 -15.25 12.00 4.23
C LEU A 147 -16.24 12.13 5.38
N LYS A 148 -16.55 13.36 5.80
CA LYS A 148 -17.51 13.64 6.88
C LYS A 148 -18.72 14.40 6.37
N GLY A 149 -19.92 13.99 6.81
CA GLY A 149 -21.17 14.69 6.49
C GLY A 149 -21.69 14.49 5.06
N ALA A 150 -21.19 13.50 4.33
CA ALA A 150 -21.73 13.11 3.02
C ALA A 150 -22.97 12.21 3.16
N SER A 151 -23.83 12.23 2.15
CA SER A 151 -25.00 11.34 2.03
C SER A 151 -24.81 10.36 0.89
N ARG A 152 -25.32 9.13 1.02
CA ARG A 152 -25.28 8.14 -0.06
C ARG A 152 -26.16 8.57 -1.23
N THR A 153 -25.71 8.28 -2.44
CA THR A 153 -26.44 8.47 -3.69
C THR A 153 -26.31 7.23 -4.56
N CYS A 154 -27.27 7.04 -5.46
CA CYS A 154 -27.19 5.99 -6.46
C CYS A 154 -26.53 6.53 -7.73
N ALA A 155 -25.52 5.82 -8.24
CA ALA A 155 -24.91 6.11 -9.54
C ALA A 155 -25.65 5.41 -10.70
N ASP A 156 -26.49 4.42 -10.41
CA ASP A 156 -27.29 3.72 -11.41
C ASP A 156 -28.45 4.59 -11.91
N PRO A 157 -28.53 4.89 -13.23
CA PRO A 157 -29.59 5.71 -13.78
C PRO A 157 -30.98 5.14 -13.50
N GLY A 158 -31.89 5.98 -12.98
CA GLY A 158 -33.28 5.61 -12.75
C GLY A 158 -33.53 4.67 -11.57
N THR A 159 -32.51 4.35 -10.77
CA THR A 159 -32.59 3.40 -9.66
C THR A 159 -32.65 4.12 -8.31
N SER A 160 -33.48 3.62 -7.39
CA SER A 160 -33.52 4.13 -6.02
C SER A 160 -32.28 3.66 -5.23
N LEU A 161 -31.94 4.35 -4.14
CA LEU A 161 -30.80 3.95 -3.31
C LEU A 161 -30.95 2.52 -2.72
N GLU A 162 -32.19 2.08 -2.49
CA GLU A 162 -32.50 0.75 -1.93
C GLU A 162 -32.12 -0.39 -2.88
N HIS A 163 -32.24 -0.18 -4.20
CA HIS A 163 -31.93 -1.16 -5.24
C HIS A 163 -30.63 -0.84 -5.99
N CYS A 164 -29.84 0.10 -5.47
CA CYS A 164 -28.64 0.56 -6.14
C CYS A 164 -27.46 -0.38 -5.88
N GLU A 165 -26.88 -0.89 -6.96
CA GLU A 165 -25.64 -1.67 -6.92
C GLU A 165 -24.45 -0.70 -6.80
N HIS A 166 -24.41 0.36 -7.61
CA HIS A 166 -23.32 1.33 -7.59
C HIS A 166 -23.64 2.53 -6.69
N ARG A 167 -23.39 2.35 -5.40
CA ARG A 167 -23.55 3.42 -4.40
C ARG A 167 -22.36 4.38 -4.44
N SER A 168 -22.65 5.67 -4.34
CA SER A 168 -21.66 6.75 -4.30
C SER A 168 -21.96 7.72 -3.15
N TRP A 169 -21.09 8.70 -2.94
CA TRP A 169 -21.25 9.75 -1.94
C TRP A 169 -21.48 11.11 -2.59
N LYS A 170 -22.38 11.91 -2.01
CA LYS A 170 -22.62 13.31 -2.41
C LYS A 170 -22.45 14.26 -1.23
N GLY A 171 -21.74 15.37 -1.50
CA GLY A 171 -21.47 16.41 -0.53
C GLY A 171 -20.46 15.98 0.54
N GLY A 172 -20.52 16.63 1.70
CA GLY A 172 -19.57 16.40 2.80
C GLY A 172 -18.25 17.14 2.64
N THR A 173 -17.35 16.93 3.58
CA THR A 173 -16.02 17.54 3.64
C THR A 173 -14.98 16.44 3.67
N GLN A 174 -14.00 16.54 2.76
CA GLN A 174 -12.82 15.68 2.75
C GLN A 174 -11.80 16.23 3.74
N LEU A 175 -11.30 15.37 4.63
CA LEU A 175 -10.43 15.70 5.74
C LEU A 175 -9.21 14.80 5.71
N LEU A 176 -8.08 15.33 6.16
CA LEU A 176 -6.97 14.51 6.66
C LEU A 176 -7.05 14.53 8.17
N LEU A 177 -7.22 13.37 8.80
CA LEU A 177 -7.26 13.22 10.25
C LEU A 177 -6.00 12.51 10.75
N ASP A 178 -5.61 12.77 11.99
CA ASP A 178 -4.66 11.91 12.69
C ASP A 178 -5.33 10.62 13.22
N ARG A 179 -4.53 9.74 13.80
CA ARG A 179 -4.95 8.45 14.38
C ARG A 179 -6.03 8.54 15.46
N HIS A 180 -6.27 9.73 16.03
CA HIS A 180 -7.27 9.97 17.06
C HIS A 180 -8.46 10.78 16.53
N GLY A 181 -8.56 10.97 15.21
CA GLY A 181 -9.66 11.66 14.56
C GLY A 181 -9.54 13.19 14.63
N LYS A 182 -8.41 13.74 15.06
CA LYS A 182 -8.21 15.19 15.04
C LYS A 182 -7.94 15.64 13.60
N THR A 183 -8.68 16.64 13.14
CA THR A 183 -8.46 17.22 11.81
C THR A 183 -7.09 17.88 11.72
N LEU A 184 -6.29 17.41 10.77
CA LEU A 184 -5.02 18.01 10.38
C LEU A 184 -5.21 19.00 9.23
N VAL A 185 -5.94 18.59 8.19
CA VAL A 185 -6.25 19.39 7.00
C VAL A 185 -7.75 19.35 6.75
N SER A 186 -8.36 20.53 6.57
CA SER A 186 -9.72 20.66 6.07
C SER A 186 -9.71 20.81 4.55
N ASN A 187 -10.70 20.23 3.86
CA ASN A 187 -10.78 20.20 2.39
C ASN A 187 -9.55 19.55 1.74
N PHE A 188 -9.12 18.42 2.31
CA PHE A 188 -8.04 17.62 1.72
C PHE A 188 -8.47 17.08 0.35
N ASP A 189 -7.62 17.22 -0.67
CA ASP A 189 -7.86 16.66 -2.00
C ASP A 189 -7.61 15.15 -1.98
N SER A 190 -8.65 14.37 -1.67
CA SER A 190 -8.55 12.91 -1.56
C SER A 190 -8.15 12.22 -2.86
N THR A 191 -8.31 12.86 -4.02
CA THR A 191 -7.89 12.30 -5.31
C THR A 191 -6.38 12.09 -5.38
N ARG A 192 -5.61 12.79 -4.54
CA ARG A 192 -4.16 12.66 -4.44
C ARG A 192 -3.70 11.57 -3.50
N ALA A 193 -4.58 11.03 -2.64
CA ALA A 193 -4.19 10.15 -1.53
C ALA A 193 -3.36 8.94 -1.96
N GLY A 194 -3.68 8.36 -3.13
CA GLY A 194 -2.95 7.22 -3.69
C GLY A 194 -1.54 7.54 -4.18
N ALA A 195 -1.26 8.80 -4.51
CA ALA A 195 0.03 9.25 -5.07
C ALA A 195 0.98 9.84 -4.02
N LEU A 196 0.60 9.87 -2.73
CA LEU A 196 1.43 10.43 -1.67
C LEU A 196 2.28 9.37 -0.99
N ASP A 197 3.56 9.67 -0.79
CA ASP A 197 4.40 8.95 0.16
C ASP A 197 4.07 9.44 1.58
N TRP A 198 3.17 8.72 2.26
CA TRP A 198 2.71 9.04 3.61
C TRP A 198 3.84 9.12 4.64
N PHE A 199 4.95 8.39 4.43
CA PHE A 199 6.10 8.33 5.34
C PHE A 199 7.09 9.49 5.12
N SER A 200 6.90 10.28 4.06
CA SER A 200 7.70 11.48 3.79
C SER A 200 7.16 12.76 4.45
N LEU A 201 6.26 12.63 5.42
CA LEU A 201 5.61 13.74 6.11
C LEU A 201 6.62 14.82 6.56
N GLN A 202 6.35 16.06 6.16
CA GLN A 202 7.07 17.23 6.66
C GLN A 202 6.07 18.33 7.04
N ILE A 203 6.28 18.92 8.21
CA ILE A 203 5.50 20.06 8.72
C ILE A 203 6.39 21.31 8.68
N SER A 204 5.89 22.41 8.11
CA SER A 204 6.65 23.66 7.97
C SER A 204 5.75 24.89 8.00
N GLU A 205 6.32 26.06 8.30
CA GLU A 205 5.58 27.34 8.29
C GLU A 205 5.24 27.83 6.88
N GLN A 206 6.00 27.39 5.87
CA GLN A 206 5.80 27.70 4.46
C GLN A 206 5.91 26.41 3.62
N PRO A 207 5.23 26.32 2.47
CA PRO A 207 5.38 25.18 1.56
C PRO A 207 6.85 24.97 1.19
N PRO A 208 7.39 23.74 1.24
CA PRO A 208 8.73 23.46 0.74
C PRO A 208 8.88 23.82 -0.75
N SER A 209 10.07 24.27 -1.14
CA SER A 209 10.40 24.55 -2.55
C SER A 209 10.75 23.30 -3.37
N ASP A 210 10.83 22.14 -2.73
CA ASP A 210 11.12 20.86 -3.38
C ASP A 210 10.02 20.53 -4.41
N PRO A 211 10.33 20.46 -5.72
CA PRO A 211 9.33 20.22 -6.75
C PRO A 211 8.65 18.85 -6.65
N ARG A 212 9.24 17.91 -5.91
CA ARG A 212 8.67 16.58 -5.65
C ARG A 212 7.55 16.61 -4.62
N ARG A 213 7.40 17.70 -3.87
CA ARG A 213 6.44 17.77 -2.76
C ARG A 213 5.15 18.48 -3.14
N VAL A 214 4.07 18.01 -2.52
CA VAL A 214 2.77 18.69 -2.50
C VAL A 214 2.46 19.08 -1.06
N SER A 215 1.89 20.28 -0.88
CA SER A 215 1.64 20.86 0.43
C SER A 215 0.17 21.15 0.63
N PHE A 216 -0.30 20.88 1.83
CA PHE A 216 -1.67 21.10 2.30
C PHE A 216 -1.61 22.04 3.49
N LYS A 217 -2.44 23.09 3.49
CA LYS A 217 -2.50 24.00 4.62
C LYS A 217 -3.30 23.34 5.75
N GLY A 218 -2.65 23.13 6.88
CA GLY A 218 -3.26 22.58 8.08
C GLY A 218 -4.20 23.57 8.77
N VAL A 219 -5.08 23.05 9.62
CA VAL A 219 -6.03 23.86 10.40
C VAL A 219 -5.35 24.78 11.42
N ASP A 220 -4.11 24.47 11.79
CA ASP A 220 -3.27 25.29 12.67
C ASP A 220 -2.47 26.38 11.91
N GLY A 221 -2.65 26.47 10.59
CA GLY A 221 -1.99 27.46 9.74
C GLY A 221 -0.66 27.01 9.14
N ARG A 222 -0.04 25.94 9.67
CA ARG A 222 1.19 25.36 9.12
C ARG A 222 0.90 24.53 7.87
N TYR A 223 1.94 24.17 7.13
CA TYR A 223 1.83 23.30 5.96
C TYR A 223 2.26 21.89 6.31
N ILE A 224 1.42 20.93 5.91
CA ILE A 224 1.71 19.50 5.91
C ILE A 224 2.04 19.12 4.47
N SER A 225 3.20 18.51 4.25
CA SER A 225 3.64 18.15 2.90
C SER A 225 4.13 16.72 2.81
N PHE A 226 3.95 16.15 1.62
CA PHE A 226 4.36 14.80 1.26
C PHE A 226 5.07 14.85 -0.09
N VAL A 227 5.99 13.92 -0.30
CA VAL A 227 6.50 13.59 -1.63
C VAL A 227 5.35 12.98 -2.43
N ASP A 228 5.19 13.50 -3.64
CA ASP A 228 4.31 12.98 -4.69
C ASP A 228 5.12 11.94 -5.47
N ILE A 229 4.67 10.68 -5.43
CA ILE A 229 5.40 9.51 -5.91
C ILE A 229 5.68 9.61 -7.41
N GLU A 230 4.68 10.03 -8.20
CA GLU A 230 4.83 10.17 -9.65
C GLU A 230 5.82 11.28 -10.00
N LYS A 231 5.81 12.41 -9.28
CA LYS A 231 6.78 13.49 -9.49
C LYS A 231 8.20 13.09 -9.11
N ASP A 232 8.37 12.41 -7.97
CA ASP A 232 9.67 11.91 -7.52
C ASP A 232 10.23 10.90 -8.53
N PHE A 233 9.41 9.95 -8.97
CA PHE A 233 9.80 9.00 -10.01
C PHE A 233 10.13 9.70 -11.33
N ALA A 234 9.32 10.64 -11.81
CA ALA A 234 9.58 11.32 -13.08
C ALA A 234 10.92 12.08 -13.07
N ILE A 235 11.27 12.71 -11.95
CA ILE A 235 12.56 13.37 -11.77
C ILE A 235 13.69 12.33 -11.74
N TRP A 236 13.56 11.27 -10.93
CA TRP A 236 14.55 10.21 -10.84
C TRP A 236 14.78 9.50 -12.18
N PHE A 237 13.70 9.16 -12.89
CA PHE A 237 13.74 8.43 -14.15
C PHE A 237 14.50 9.23 -15.20
N ARG A 238 14.24 10.54 -15.30
CA ARG A 238 14.96 11.43 -16.22
C ARG A 238 16.42 11.64 -15.83
N GLU A 239 16.66 12.00 -14.57
CA GLU A 239 17.96 12.54 -14.14
C GLU A 239 18.97 11.46 -13.72
N VAL A 240 18.48 10.28 -13.35
CA VAL A 240 19.31 9.17 -12.88
C VAL A 240 19.26 8.02 -13.86
N PHE A 241 18.07 7.49 -14.14
CA PHE A 241 17.94 6.27 -14.94
C PHE A 241 18.28 6.51 -16.42
N LEU A 242 17.62 7.45 -17.08
CA LEU A 242 17.87 7.77 -18.49
C LEU A 242 19.23 8.45 -18.72
N ALA A 243 19.79 9.10 -17.70
CA ALA A 243 21.11 9.72 -17.81
C ALA A 243 22.22 8.68 -18.08
N HIS A 244 22.07 7.44 -17.61
CA HIS A 244 23.06 6.38 -17.71
C HIS A 244 22.44 5.04 -18.14
N LEU A 245 22.56 4.74 -19.44
CA LEU A 245 21.95 3.56 -20.07
C LEU A 245 22.96 2.45 -20.42
N ASP A 246 24.17 2.48 -19.88
CA ASP A 246 25.12 1.37 -20.05
C ASP A 246 24.71 0.12 -19.24
N ASP A 247 25.30 -1.02 -19.58
CA ASP A 247 24.95 -2.32 -18.99
C ASP A 247 25.14 -2.34 -17.46
N ALA A 248 26.15 -1.63 -16.93
CA ALA A 248 26.39 -1.56 -15.50
C ALA A 248 25.27 -0.78 -14.79
N SER A 249 24.84 0.33 -15.39
CA SER A 249 23.77 1.19 -14.87
C SER A 249 22.41 0.50 -14.95
N LEU A 250 22.08 -0.14 -16.07
CA LEU A 250 20.87 -0.94 -16.22
C LEU A 250 20.82 -2.07 -15.19
N GLN A 251 21.96 -2.74 -14.94
CA GLN A 251 22.06 -3.79 -13.93
C GLN A 251 21.88 -3.24 -12.51
N ALA A 252 22.51 -2.10 -12.19
CA ALA A 252 22.42 -1.48 -10.86
C ALA A 252 21.01 -1.00 -10.52
N HIS A 253 20.24 -0.59 -11.53
CA HIS A 253 18.87 -0.12 -11.39
C HIS A 253 17.81 -1.19 -11.71
N SER A 254 18.19 -2.47 -11.75
CA SER A 254 17.25 -3.58 -11.91
C SER A 254 17.03 -4.34 -10.61
N ALA A 255 15.83 -4.89 -10.42
CA ALA A 255 15.55 -5.83 -9.34
C ALA A 255 16.32 -7.15 -9.54
N VAL A 256 16.34 -8.00 -8.51
CA VAL A 256 17.05 -9.30 -8.55
C VAL A 256 16.57 -10.23 -9.67
N ARG A 257 15.32 -10.04 -10.10
CA ARG A 257 14.70 -10.65 -11.28
C ARG A 257 13.96 -9.56 -12.03
N VAL A 258 14.09 -9.56 -13.35
CA VAL A 258 13.35 -8.65 -14.23
C VAL A 258 12.50 -9.49 -15.17
N TRP A 259 11.23 -9.15 -15.26
CA TRP A 259 10.28 -9.75 -16.19
C TRP A 259 10.25 -9.02 -17.52
N ASN A 260 10.09 -9.75 -18.62
CA ASN A 260 9.92 -9.16 -19.92
C ASN A 260 8.94 -9.93 -20.79
N GLY A 261 8.22 -9.20 -21.65
CA GLY A 261 7.26 -9.72 -22.62
C GLY A 261 7.01 -8.71 -23.75
N GLU A 262 6.14 -9.07 -24.68
CA GLU A 262 5.66 -8.24 -25.78
C GLU A 262 4.35 -7.51 -25.43
N GLY A 263 3.80 -7.77 -24.23
CA GLY A 263 2.68 -7.01 -23.66
C GLY A 263 1.30 -7.41 -24.16
N GLY A 264 1.18 -8.58 -24.78
CA GLY A 264 -0.10 -9.19 -25.14
C GLY A 264 -0.74 -9.97 -23.99
N GLU A 265 -2.05 -10.18 -24.10
CA GLU A 265 -2.77 -11.20 -23.35
C GLU A 265 -2.98 -12.42 -24.26
N PRO A 266 -2.76 -13.67 -23.78
CA PRO A 266 -2.35 -14.04 -22.43
C PRO A 266 -0.88 -13.72 -22.13
N LEU A 267 -0.54 -13.52 -20.86
CA LEU A 267 0.83 -13.28 -20.36
C LEU A 267 1.81 -14.48 -20.54
N ASP A 268 1.50 -15.43 -21.42
CA ASP A 268 2.25 -16.69 -21.61
C ASP A 268 3.67 -16.46 -22.17
N ASP A 269 3.92 -15.28 -22.74
CA ASP A 269 5.21 -14.87 -23.27
C ASP A 269 6.14 -14.26 -22.20
N TRP A 270 5.60 -13.88 -21.04
CA TRP A 270 6.36 -13.24 -19.99
C TRP A 270 7.35 -14.19 -19.34
N ARG A 271 8.62 -13.76 -19.30
CA ARG A 271 9.71 -14.53 -18.71
C ARG A 271 10.49 -13.64 -17.76
N SER A 272 11.06 -14.24 -16.72
CA SER A 272 11.99 -13.54 -15.84
C SER A 272 13.38 -14.12 -15.88
N ALA A 273 14.37 -13.23 -15.83
CA ALA A 273 15.78 -13.56 -15.74
C ALA A 273 16.51 -12.62 -14.76
N PRO A 274 17.66 -13.03 -14.21
CA PRO A 274 18.54 -12.10 -13.51
C PRO A 274 19.01 -10.96 -14.44
N PRO A 275 19.26 -9.74 -13.93
CA PRO A 275 19.58 -8.56 -14.75
C PRO A 275 20.68 -8.78 -15.78
N GLY A 276 21.78 -9.43 -15.39
CA GLY A 276 22.89 -9.67 -16.32
C GLY A 276 22.51 -10.58 -17.49
N GLN A 277 21.57 -11.52 -17.31
CA GLN A 277 21.05 -12.33 -18.41
C GLN A 277 20.06 -11.54 -19.26
N MET A 278 19.14 -10.80 -18.62
CA MET A 278 18.18 -9.92 -19.30
C MET A 278 18.91 -8.93 -20.23
N ILE A 279 19.96 -8.25 -19.73
CA ILE A 279 20.73 -7.28 -20.50
C ILE A 279 21.44 -7.94 -21.70
N ARG A 280 21.99 -9.15 -21.54
CA ARG A 280 22.58 -9.88 -22.67
C ARG A 280 21.56 -10.24 -23.76
N GLN A 281 20.33 -10.57 -23.36
CA GLN A 281 19.29 -11.02 -24.27
C GLN A 281 18.54 -9.85 -24.95
N HIS A 282 18.24 -8.81 -24.18
CA HIS A 282 17.34 -7.71 -24.59
C HIS A 282 18.01 -6.33 -24.58
N GLY A 283 19.23 -6.20 -24.08
CA GLY A 283 19.93 -4.92 -23.89
C GLY A 283 19.98 -4.02 -25.11
N PRO A 284 20.28 -4.50 -26.34
CA PRO A 284 20.27 -3.65 -27.53
C PRO A 284 18.91 -2.99 -27.79
N VAL A 285 17.83 -3.76 -27.73
CA VAL A 285 16.46 -3.28 -27.98
C VAL A 285 15.98 -2.39 -26.82
N LEU A 286 16.26 -2.80 -25.59
CA LEU A 286 15.94 -2.02 -24.39
C LEU A 286 16.61 -0.63 -24.43
N ARG A 287 17.91 -0.58 -24.75
CA ARG A 287 18.64 0.69 -24.88
C ARG A 287 18.09 1.55 -26.02
N GLU A 288 17.80 0.97 -27.19
CA GLU A 288 17.20 1.70 -28.32
C GLU A 288 15.92 2.45 -27.89
N ARG A 289 15.04 1.77 -27.15
CA ARG A 289 13.78 2.35 -26.65
C ARG A 289 14.01 3.41 -25.57
N LEU A 290 14.84 3.13 -24.58
CA LEU A 290 15.15 4.09 -23.51
C LEU A 290 15.87 5.35 -24.04
N GLU A 291 16.70 5.21 -25.07
CA GLU A 291 17.33 6.35 -25.76
C GLU A 291 16.30 7.23 -26.48
N ALA A 292 15.29 6.63 -27.12
CA ALA A 292 14.19 7.37 -27.72
C ALA A 292 13.40 8.16 -26.66
N LEU A 293 13.14 7.57 -25.50
CA LEU A 293 12.49 8.26 -24.37
C LEU A 293 13.34 9.41 -23.84
N ARG A 294 14.66 9.21 -23.74
CA ARG A 294 15.60 10.25 -23.32
C ARG A 294 15.62 11.45 -24.27
N ALA A 295 15.55 11.20 -25.58
CA ALA A 295 15.64 12.24 -26.61
C ALA A 295 14.34 13.05 -26.78
N SER A 296 13.17 12.41 -26.63
CA SER A 296 11.88 13.02 -26.93
C SER A 296 11.12 13.53 -25.71
N ALA A 297 11.39 12.96 -24.52
CA ALA A 297 10.54 13.08 -23.33
C ALA A 297 9.06 12.74 -23.60
N ASP A 298 8.77 12.00 -24.67
CA ASP A 298 7.42 11.59 -25.08
C ASP A 298 7.01 10.29 -24.35
N TYR A 299 6.89 10.40 -23.03
CA TYR A 299 6.40 9.34 -22.15
C TYR A 299 5.55 9.89 -21.02
N GLY A 300 4.68 9.03 -20.51
CA GLY A 300 3.92 9.27 -19.29
C GLY A 300 4.52 8.51 -18.13
N VAL A 301 4.31 9.06 -16.94
CA VAL A 301 4.56 8.38 -15.67
C VAL A 301 3.23 8.18 -14.99
N ARG A 302 3.01 6.98 -14.44
CA ARG A 302 1.82 6.67 -13.66
C ARG A 302 2.16 5.66 -12.58
N GLN A 303 1.57 5.81 -11.40
CA GLN A 303 1.54 4.75 -10.41
C GLN A 303 0.63 3.61 -10.89
N ASP A 304 1.14 2.39 -10.85
CA ASP A 304 0.39 1.19 -11.18
C ASP A 304 -0.58 0.86 -10.04
N ASP A 305 -1.75 0.31 -10.35
CA ASP A 305 -2.73 -0.18 -9.38
C ASP A 305 -2.55 -1.68 -9.06
N MET A 306 -1.71 -2.39 -9.80
CA MET A 306 -1.51 -3.84 -9.65
C MET A 306 -0.13 -4.20 -9.07
N GLY A 307 -0.10 -5.31 -8.30
CA GLY A 307 1.11 -5.84 -7.67
C GLY A 307 1.96 -6.79 -8.52
N TRP A 308 1.55 -7.11 -9.74
CA TRP A 308 2.32 -7.99 -10.63
C TRP A 308 3.68 -7.34 -10.96
N PRO A 309 4.81 -8.08 -11.00
CA PRO A 309 4.93 -9.55 -11.01
C PRO A 309 5.17 -10.18 -9.63
N PHE A 310 4.91 -9.46 -8.54
CA PHE A 310 5.07 -10.00 -7.20
C PHE A 310 3.91 -10.93 -6.85
N ASP A 311 4.19 -11.93 -6.02
CA ASP A 311 3.18 -12.84 -5.49
C ASP A 311 3.18 -12.80 -3.95
N PRO A 312 2.01 -12.74 -3.30
CA PRO A 312 1.94 -12.66 -1.83
C PRO A 312 2.58 -13.84 -1.08
N GLU A 313 2.73 -15.01 -1.71
CA GLU A 313 3.35 -16.19 -1.09
C GLU A 313 4.88 -16.15 -1.24
N SER A 314 5.40 -15.77 -2.41
CA SER A 314 6.85 -15.68 -2.65
C SER A 314 7.48 -14.37 -2.19
N ASP A 315 6.72 -13.28 -2.21
CA ASP A 315 7.18 -11.92 -1.94
C ASP A 315 6.32 -11.20 -0.88
N PRO A 316 6.07 -11.82 0.29
CA PRO A 316 5.13 -11.32 1.31
C PRO A 316 5.50 -9.93 1.87
N GLN A 317 6.71 -9.44 1.65
CA GLN A 317 7.15 -8.10 2.05
C GLN A 317 6.43 -6.97 1.31
N TYR A 318 5.89 -7.22 0.12
CA TYR A 318 5.23 -6.19 -0.70
C TYR A 318 3.71 -6.14 -0.50
N PHE A 319 3.16 -7.03 0.30
CA PHE A 319 1.72 -7.17 0.49
C PHE A 319 1.32 -6.86 1.92
N ASP A 320 0.07 -6.43 2.10
CA ASP A 320 -0.53 -6.27 3.40
C ASP A 320 -0.97 -7.62 4.00
N ASN A 321 -1.62 -7.57 5.16
CA ASN A 321 -2.04 -8.76 5.89
C ASN A 321 -3.13 -9.57 5.16
N CYS A 322 -3.76 -9.03 4.13
CA CYS A 322 -4.80 -9.69 3.33
C CYS A 322 -4.29 -10.11 1.94
N GLY A 323 -3.04 -9.78 1.61
CA GLY A 323 -2.43 -10.12 0.32
C GLY A 323 -2.69 -9.08 -0.76
N GLU A 324 -3.11 -7.87 -0.39
CA GLU A 324 -3.19 -6.73 -1.31
C GLU A 324 -1.83 -6.06 -1.42
N PHE A 325 -1.45 -5.64 -2.62
CA PHE A 325 -0.15 -5.01 -2.84
C PHE A 325 -0.09 -3.66 -2.11
N ALA A 326 0.87 -3.51 -1.21
CA ALA A 326 0.98 -2.38 -0.31
C ALA A 326 1.64 -1.18 -0.99
N GLN A 327 0.94 -0.57 -1.97
CA GLN A 327 1.39 0.60 -2.74
C GLN A 327 1.90 1.73 -1.84
N TRP A 328 1.31 1.92 -0.65
CA TRP A 328 1.73 2.97 0.29
C TRP A 328 3.09 2.70 0.96
N LYS A 329 3.58 1.46 0.96
CA LYS A 329 4.91 1.07 1.49
C LYS A 329 5.93 0.91 0.38
N THR A 330 5.54 0.29 -0.73
CA THR A 330 6.42 0.02 -1.87
C THR A 330 5.70 0.39 -3.16
N PRO A 331 5.64 1.68 -3.49
CA PRO A 331 4.96 2.12 -4.71
C PRO A 331 5.55 1.46 -5.95
N LYS A 332 4.66 0.97 -6.82
CA LYS A 332 5.00 0.54 -8.18
C LYS A 332 4.64 1.66 -9.15
N VAL A 333 5.60 2.07 -9.97
CA VAL A 333 5.45 3.19 -10.91
C VAL A 333 5.94 2.75 -12.29
N SER A 334 5.22 3.16 -13.32
CA SER A 334 5.52 2.81 -14.71
C SER A 334 5.87 4.04 -15.53
N ALA A 335 6.85 3.89 -16.42
CA ALA A 335 7.09 4.79 -17.54
C ALA A 335 6.57 4.15 -18.83
N MET A 336 5.77 4.87 -19.61
CA MET A 336 5.11 4.34 -20.81
C MET A 336 5.33 5.26 -22.02
N GLU A 337 5.75 4.70 -23.15
CA GLU A 337 5.91 5.42 -24.42
C GLU A 337 4.59 6.04 -24.90
N HIS A 338 4.66 7.26 -25.47
CA HIS A 338 3.53 7.94 -26.14
C HIS A 338 2.25 8.05 -25.30
N TRP A 339 2.38 8.00 -23.97
CA TRP A 339 1.24 8.17 -23.08
C TRP A 339 0.79 9.63 -23.08
N ASN A 340 -0.26 9.91 -23.84
CA ASN A 340 -1.14 11.04 -23.60
C ASN A 340 -2.24 10.60 -22.63
N GLN A 341 -2.54 11.42 -21.61
CA GLN A 341 -3.59 11.11 -20.64
C GLN A 341 -4.91 10.73 -21.36
N GLY A 342 -5.33 9.46 -21.22
CA GLY A 342 -6.64 8.98 -21.71
C GLY A 342 -6.65 8.12 -22.98
N SER A 343 -5.52 7.83 -23.61
CA SER A 343 -5.45 6.92 -24.77
C SER A 343 -4.48 5.76 -24.52
N PHE A 344 -4.89 4.76 -23.74
CA PHE A 344 -4.13 3.52 -23.60
C PHE A 344 -4.64 2.47 -24.58
N GLU A 345 -3.75 1.99 -25.45
CA GLU A 345 -3.92 0.74 -26.16
C GLU A 345 -2.83 -0.24 -25.68
N PRO A 346 -3.18 -1.27 -24.88
CA PRO A 346 -2.24 -2.31 -24.49
C PRO A 346 -1.56 -2.92 -25.73
N ALA A 347 -0.32 -3.39 -25.57
CA ALA A 347 0.51 -4.00 -26.62
C ALA A 347 0.98 -3.10 -27.78
N LYS A 348 0.71 -1.78 -27.76
CA LYS A 348 1.22 -0.85 -28.80
C LYS A 348 2.38 0.03 -28.35
N HIS A 349 2.60 0.15 -27.05
CA HIS A 349 3.61 1.03 -26.46
C HIS A 349 4.53 0.25 -25.54
N ALA A 350 5.81 0.59 -25.54
CA ALA A 350 6.70 0.01 -24.54
C ALA A 350 6.37 0.55 -23.14
N SER A 351 6.45 -0.32 -22.14
CA SER A 351 6.29 0.04 -20.73
C SER A 351 7.46 -0.46 -19.91
N PHE A 352 7.81 0.30 -18.88
CA PHE A 352 8.90 0.00 -17.96
C PHE A 352 8.38 0.18 -16.53
N ASP A 353 8.27 -0.90 -15.79
CA ASP A 353 7.73 -0.92 -14.45
C ASP A 353 8.84 -0.96 -13.41
N PHE A 354 8.70 -0.12 -12.39
CA PHE A 354 9.66 0.02 -11.32
C PHE A 354 8.98 -0.11 -9.96
N ILE A 355 9.70 -0.64 -8.99
CA ILE A 355 9.35 -0.47 -7.56
C ILE A 355 10.29 0.52 -6.90
N ARG A 356 9.77 1.26 -5.92
CA ARG A 356 10.60 2.07 -5.04
C ARG A 356 11.20 1.21 -3.93
N THR A 357 12.50 1.32 -3.73
CA THR A 357 13.23 0.71 -2.60
C THR A 357 13.94 1.78 -1.78
N VAL A 358 14.52 1.38 -0.64
CA VAL A 358 15.36 2.27 0.17
C VAL A 358 16.56 2.82 -0.61
N ASP A 359 17.03 2.09 -1.63
CA ASP A 359 18.18 2.44 -2.47
C ASP A 359 17.77 3.05 -3.83
N GLY A 360 16.55 3.59 -3.91
CA GLY A 360 15.95 4.16 -5.12
C GLY A 360 15.09 3.18 -5.90
N TYR A 361 14.74 3.53 -7.13
CA TYR A 361 13.84 2.72 -7.96
C TYR A 361 14.57 1.55 -8.63
N ARG A 362 13.86 0.44 -8.83
CA ARG A 362 14.37 -0.79 -9.46
C ARG A 362 13.41 -1.27 -10.53
N LEU A 363 13.93 -1.48 -11.75
CA LEU A 363 13.19 -2.06 -12.87
C LEU A 363 12.82 -3.50 -12.51
N VAL A 364 11.53 -3.82 -12.57
CA VAL A 364 10.98 -5.14 -12.22
C VAL A 364 10.36 -5.83 -13.42
N ALA A 365 9.83 -5.06 -14.36
CA ALA A 365 9.26 -5.57 -15.59
C ALA A 365 9.40 -4.57 -16.73
N PHE A 366 9.43 -5.05 -17.96
CA PHE A 366 9.23 -4.21 -19.13
C PHE A 366 8.50 -4.95 -20.24
N SER A 367 7.68 -4.24 -20.98
CA SER A 367 7.09 -4.72 -22.23
C SER A 367 7.67 -3.94 -23.39
N ILE A 368 8.11 -4.64 -24.44
CA ILE A 368 8.48 -4.02 -25.71
C ILE A 368 7.72 -4.77 -26.81
N PRO A 369 6.67 -4.18 -27.38
CA PRO A 369 5.93 -4.78 -28.48
C PRO A 369 6.83 -5.07 -29.68
N ALA A 370 6.54 -6.17 -30.38
CA ALA A 370 7.15 -6.47 -31.66
C ALA A 370 6.92 -5.31 -32.65
N LYS A 371 7.94 -4.99 -33.47
CA LYS A 371 7.76 -4.03 -34.56
C LYS A 371 6.83 -4.68 -35.60
N GLU A 372 5.66 -4.07 -35.85
CA GLU A 372 4.79 -4.43 -36.99
C GLU A 372 5.49 -4.22 -38.33
#